data_AF-A0A4R6FBL8-F1
#
_entry.id   AF-A0A4R6FBL8-F1
#
_cell.length_a   1.000
_cell.length_b   1.000
_cell.length_c   1.000
_cell.angle_alpha   90.00
_cell.angle_beta   90.00
_cell.angle_gamma   90.00
#
_symmetry.space_group_name_H-M   'P 1'
#
loop_
_entity.id
_entity.type
_entity.pdbx_description
1 polymer ?
#
loop_
_entity_poly.entity_id
_entity_poly.type
_entity_poly.pdbx_seq_one_letter_code
_entity_poly.pdbx_strand_id
1 'polypeptide(L)' 'MSTGKKPSDEALALERVVSAARAVQAALAALQPRFAADGDGQPSTLELVAFEVAMQELKEAREAFDVLVSGVPHPHP' A
#
# COMPACT_ATOMS: atom_id res chain seq x y z
N MET A 1 -28.18 19.54 12.26
CA MET A 1 -28.09 19.38 10.80
C MET A 1 -26.64 19.02 10.48
N SER A 2 -26.31 17.72 10.47
CA SER A 2 -24.94 17.27 10.28
C SER A 2 -24.55 17.46 8.81
N THR A 3 -23.76 18.50 8.52
CA THR A 3 -23.10 18.63 7.22
C THR A 3 -22.04 17.54 7.14
N GLY A 4 -22.45 16.34 6.71
CA GLY A 4 -21.54 15.28 6.28
C GLY A 4 -20.81 15.78 5.05
N LYS A 5 -19.71 16.49 5.27
CA LYS A 5 -18.83 16.98 4.20
C LYS A 5 -18.21 15.74 3.59
N LYS A 6 -18.61 15.42 2.35
CA LYS A 6 -18.00 14.32 1.60
C LYS A 6 -16.48 14.52 1.64
N PRO A 7 -15.70 13.48 1.93
CA PRO A 7 -14.25 13.60 1.91
C PRO A 7 -13.83 14.12 0.53
N SER A 8 -12.89 15.07 0.52
CA SER A 8 -12.31 15.59 -0.72
C SER A 8 -11.62 14.45 -1.48
N ASP A 9 -11.47 14.56 -2.79
CA ASP A 9 -10.80 13.52 -3.59
C ASP A 9 -9.37 13.23 -3.09
N GLU A 10 -8.68 14.25 -2.56
CA GLU A 10 -7.38 14.11 -1.91
C GLU A 10 -7.45 13.29 -0.60
N ALA A 11 -8.53 13.44 0.18
CA ALA A 11 -8.73 12.69 1.42
C ALA A 11 -9.02 11.21 1.12
N LEU A 12 -9.82 10.92 0.09
CA LEU A 12 -10.07 9.55 -0.37
C LEU A 12 -8.79 8.90 -0.92
N ALA A 13 -7.98 9.65 -1.67
CA ALA A 13 -6.70 9.15 -2.17
C ALA A 13 -5.71 8.88 -1.02
N LEU A 14 -5.69 9.74 0.00
CA LEU A 14 -4.87 9.51 1.20
C LEU A 14 -5.34 8.27 1.98
N GLU A 15 -6.65 8.06 2.12
CA GLU A 15 -7.20 6.84 2.73
C GLU A 15 -6.77 5.58 1.96
N ARG A 16 -6.74 5.64 0.63
CA ARG A 16 -6.22 4.54 -0.22
C ARG A 16 -4.74 4.27 0.06
N VAL A 17 -3.91 5.32 0.17
CA VAL A 17 -2.47 5.19 0.52
C VAL A 17 -2.30 4.52 1.89
N VAL A 18 -3.07 4.95 2.90
CA VAL A 18 -3.02 4.37 4.24
C VAL A 18 -3.44 2.89 4.22
N SER A 19 -4.49 2.56 3.46
CA SER A 19 -4.95 1.18 3.31
C SER A 19 -3.88 0.29 2.65
N ALA A 20 -3.26 0.76 1.58
CA ALA A 20 -2.20 0.02 0.90
C ALA A 20 -0.96 -0.15 1.80
N ALA A 21 -0.59 0.86 2.59
CA ALA A 21 0.49 0.77 3.55
C ALA A 21 0.23 -0.28 4.64
N ARG A 22 -1.02 -0.41 5.10
CA ARG A 22 -1.42 -1.49 6.02
C ARG A 22 -1.32 -2.87 5.37
N ALA A 23 -1.66 -3.00 4.09
CA ALA A 23 -1.52 -4.27 3.37
C ALA A 23 -0.05 -4.71 3.27
N VAL A 24 0.87 -3.77 3.00
CA VAL A 24 2.32 -4.02 3.02
C VAL A 24 2.79 -4.47 4.40
N GLN A 25 2.35 -3.80 5.47
CA GLN A 25 2.69 -4.19 6.84
C GLN A 25 2.18 -5.59 7.18
N ALA A 26 0.97 -5.95 6.76
CA ALA A 26 0.41 -7.28 6.96
C ALA A 26 1.18 -8.37 6.20
N ALA A 27 1.57 -8.10 4.95
CA ALA A 27 2.40 -9.01 4.16
C ALA A 27 3.78 -9.21 4.79
N LEU A 28 4.41 -8.15 5.33
CA LEU A 28 5.66 -8.26 6.08
C LEU A 28 5.49 -9.07 7.37
N ALA A 29 4.41 -8.86 8.11
CA ALA A 29 4.12 -9.62 9.33
C ALA A 29 3.90 -11.11 9.03
N ALA A 30 3.34 -11.47 7.87
CA ALA A 30 3.22 -12.85 7.42
C ALA A 30 4.58 -13.49 7.06
N LEU A 31 5.53 -12.69 6.58
CA LEU A 31 6.89 -13.13 6.26
C LEU A 31 7.77 -13.31 7.52
N GLN A 32 7.55 -12.53 8.59
CA GLN A 32 8.37 -12.56 9.82
C GLN A 32 8.56 -13.94 10.45
N PRO A 33 7.51 -14.79 10.63
CA PRO A 33 7.65 -16.12 11.21
C PRO A 33 8.53 -17.06 10.36
N ARG A 34 8.63 -16.82 9.04
CA ARG A 34 9.43 -17.65 8.13
C ARG A 34 10.92 -17.32 8.15
N PHE A 35 11.28 -16.16 8.69
CA PHE A 35 12.66 -15.76 8.98
C PHE A 35 13.06 -15.95 10.45
N ALA A 36 12.14 -16.43 11.30
CA ALA A 36 12.46 -16.75 12.69
C ALA A 36 13.36 -18.00 12.77
N ALA A 37 14.18 -18.08 13.82
CA ALA A 37 15.24 -19.09 13.99
C ALA A 37 14.79 -20.56 13.92
N ASP A 38 13.49 -20.83 14.13
CA ASP A 38 12.86 -22.17 14.07
C ASP A 38 12.04 -22.42 12.80
N GLY A 39 11.95 -21.44 11.88
CA GLY A 39 11.23 -21.62 10.61
C GLY A 39 12.05 -22.42 9.62
N ASP A 40 11.41 -23.25 8.79
CA ASP A 40 12.01 -24.08 7.72
C ASP A 40 12.69 -23.28 6.58
N GLY A 41 13.14 -22.05 6.85
CA GLY A 41 14.21 -21.37 6.11
C GLY A 41 13.81 -20.72 4.79
N GLN A 42 12.56 -20.84 4.33
CA GLN A 42 12.19 -20.22 3.06
C GLN A 42 10.77 -19.60 3.08
N PRO A 43 10.65 -18.27 2.88
CA PRO A 43 9.35 -17.67 2.60
C PRO A 43 8.75 -18.35 1.36
N SER A 44 7.45 -18.65 1.41
CA SER A 44 6.81 -19.31 0.28
C SER A 44 6.76 -18.32 -0.89
N THR A 45 7.01 -18.77 -2.12
CA THR A 45 6.92 -17.92 -3.33
C THR A 45 5.61 -17.13 -3.37
N LEU A 46 4.53 -17.70 -2.85
CA LEU A 46 3.22 -17.06 -2.74
C LEU A 46 3.23 -15.82 -1.83
N GLU A 47 3.97 -15.83 -0.72
CA GLU A 47 4.07 -14.69 0.19
C GLU A 47 4.93 -13.56 -0.36
N LEU A 48 5.99 -13.92 -1.09
CA LEU A 48 6.81 -12.94 -1.80
C LEU A 48 5.99 -12.23 -2.87
N VAL A 49 5.20 -12.99 -3.65
CA VAL A 49 4.25 -12.42 -4.63
C VAL A 49 3.20 -11.54 -3.93
N ALA A 50 2.65 -11.97 -2.79
CA ALA A 50 1.68 -11.17 -2.04
C ALA A 50 2.30 -9.85 -1.52
N PHE A 51 3.56 -9.88 -1.10
CA PHE A 51 4.30 -8.69 -0.68
C PHE A 51 4.56 -7.75 -1.88
N GLU A 52 4.99 -8.27 -3.03
CA GLU A 52 5.20 -7.50 -4.26
C GLU A 52 3.91 -6.81 -4.72
N VAL A 53 2.78 -7.52 -4.71
CA VAL A 53 1.47 -6.96 -5.06
C VAL A 53 1.08 -5.83 -4.10
N ALA A 54 1.25 -6.02 -2.79
CA ALA A 54 0.94 -4.97 -1.81
C ALA A 54 1.82 -3.72 -2.00
N MET A 55 3.10 -3.90 -2.35
CA MET A 55 4.03 -2.81 -2.63
C MET A 55 3.65 -2.05 -3.91
N GLN A 56 3.23 -2.77 -4.94
CA GLN A 56 2.76 -2.17 -6.20
C GLN A 56 1.48 -1.34 -5.98
N GLU A 57 0.52 -1.85 -5.22
CA GLU A 57 -0.70 -1.12 -4.84
C GLU A 57 -0.40 0.14 -4.03
N LEU A 58 0.58 0.09 -3.11
CA LEU A 58 1.02 1.27 -2.36
C LEU A 58 1.65 2.33 -3.27
N LYS A 59 2.45 1.90 -4.26
CA LYS A 59 3.04 2.80 -5.25
C LYS A 59 1.96 3.49 -6.07
N GLU A 60 1.01 2.74 -6.62
CA GLU A 60 -0.09 3.29 -7.42
C GLU A 60 -0.98 4.24 -6.60
N ALA A 61 -1.30 3.89 -5.36
CA ALA A 61 -2.07 4.76 -4.48
C ALA A 61 -1.33 6.09 -4.21
N ARG A 62 -0.01 6.03 -4.02
CA ARG A 62 0.82 7.23 -3.81
C ARG A 62 0.91 8.08 -5.07
N GLU A 63 1.07 7.46 -6.24
CA GLU A 63 1.09 8.17 -7.53
C GLU A 63 -0.25 8.86 -7.81
N ALA A 64 -1.38 8.18 -7.57
CA ALA A 64 -2.69 8.78 -7.69
C ALA A 64 -2.88 9.97 -6.75
N PHE A 65 -2.39 9.87 -5.51
CA PHE A 65 -2.39 10.99 -4.56
C PHE A 65 -1.48 12.14 -5.03
N ASP A 66 -0.28 11.83 -5.54
CA ASP A 66 0.65 12.84 -6.04
C ASP A 66 0.07 13.62 -7.23
N VAL A 67 -0.61 12.95 -8.16
CA VAL A 67 -1.31 13.62 -9.27
C VAL A 67 -2.36 14.61 -8.77
N LEU A 68 -3.09 14.26 -7.72
CA LEU A 68 -4.11 15.14 -7.12
C LEU A 68 -3.49 16.33 -6.39
N VAL A 69 -2.36 16.13 -5.69
CA VAL A 69 -1.70 17.18 -4.89
C VAL A 69 -0.80 18.09 -5.73
N SER A 70 -0.08 17.53 -6.70
CA SER A 70 0.86 18.25 -7.56
C SER A 70 0.17 18.94 -8.74
N GLY A 71 -1.06 18.53 -9.10
CA GLY A 71 -1.83 19.09 -10.21
C GLY A 71 -1.22 18.88 -11.60
N VAL A 72 -0.11 18.14 -11.70
CA VAL A 72 0.63 17.86 -12.93
C VAL A 72 0.90 16.36 -12.98
N PRO A 73 0.50 15.64 -14.04
CA PRO A 73 0.84 14.23 -14.19
C PRO A 73 2.36 14.09 -14.30
N HIS A 74 2.96 13.30 -13.40
CA HIS A 74 4.38 13.00 -13.45
C HIS A 74 4.65 12.10 -14.68
N PRO A 75 5.43 12.53 -15.69
CA PRO A 75 5.80 11.65 -16.79
C PRO A 75 6.82 10.63 -16.27
N HIS A 76 6.46 9.34 -16.31
CA HIS A 76 7.44 8.28 -16.14
C HIS A 76 8.36 8.23 -17.39
N PRO A 77 9.69 8.28 -17.24
CA PRO A 77 10.62 8.01 -18.34
C PRO A 77 10.64 6.53 -18.74
#